data_AF-A0A7K6YYG0-F1
#
_entry.id   AF-A0A7K6YYG0-F1
#
_cell.length_a   1.000
_cell.length_b   1.000
_cell.length_c   1.000
_cell.angle_alpha   90.00
_cell.angle_beta   90.00
_cell.angle_gamma   90.00
#
_symmetry.space_group_name_H-M   'P 1'
#
loop_
_entity.id
_entity.type
_entity.pdbx_description
1 polymer ?
#
loop_
_entity_poly.entity_id
_entity_poly.type
_entity_poly.pdbx_seq_one_letter_code
_entity_poly.pdbx_strand_id
1 'polypeptide(L)'
;LQRMLSMAVEVDRSPNCSSCKIADVIFPFILNIPLRSQREAFLNTMESHLLRCKLLELLFQHSCDVPTTLPLSLAKILYFLSHSSVLLQYEDETAIWQRWDEMLQYLSLLLMSYQNVVLEHLRSSLNDRMDLIIQKAKPKLQDSDDISHLDVQLKIEDFIGRMRQALGQPFPWQIVEKLCMLR
;
A
#
# COMPACT_ATOMS: atom_id res chain seq x y z
N LEU A 1 -16.56 -9.53 10.66
CA LEU A 1 -16.30 -9.19 9.24
C LEU A 1 -14.85 -9.39 8.85
N GLN A 2 -13.87 -8.72 9.47
CA GLN A 2 -12.44 -8.84 9.11
C GLN A 2 -11.92 -10.29 9.11
N ARG A 3 -12.21 -11.05 10.17
CA ARG A 3 -11.94 -12.50 10.21
C ARG A 3 -12.55 -13.29 9.06
N MET A 4 -13.78 -12.96 8.67
CA MET A 4 -14.45 -13.64 7.56
C MET A 4 -13.77 -13.30 6.22
N LEU A 5 -13.37 -12.04 6.02
CA LEU A 5 -12.64 -11.62 4.83
C LEU A 5 -11.25 -12.28 4.76
N SER A 6 -10.56 -12.36 5.90
CA SER A 6 -9.28 -13.07 5.99
C SER A 6 -9.45 -14.54 5.63
N MET A 7 -10.42 -15.22 6.24
CA MET A 7 -10.73 -16.62 5.92
C MET A 7 -11.13 -16.82 4.46
N ALA A 8 -11.90 -15.89 3.87
CA ALA A 8 -12.30 -15.96 2.46
C ALA A 8 -11.12 -15.84 1.49
N VAL A 9 -10.09 -15.05 1.86
CA VAL A 9 -8.82 -14.97 1.11
C VAL A 9 -8.01 -16.25 1.28
N GLU A 10 -7.96 -16.79 2.50
CA GLU A 10 -7.12 -17.95 2.83
C GLU A 10 -7.66 -19.25 2.25
N VAL A 11 -8.97 -19.48 2.24
CA VAL A 11 -9.58 -20.75 1.79
C VAL A 11 -9.43 -21.01 0.28
N ASP A 12 -8.98 -20.03 -0.51
CA ASP A 12 -8.90 -20.15 -1.97
C ASP A 12 -7.56 -20.73 -2.47
N ARG A 13 -7.61 -21.52 -3.55
CA ARG A 13 -6.43 -22.03 -4.28
C ARG A 13 -5.68 -20.92 -5.03
N SER A 14 -6.32 -19.77 -5.26
CA SER A 14 -5.70 -18.59 -5.88
C SER A 14 -5.88 -17.33 -5.00
N PRO A 15 -5.05 -17.16 -3.94
CA PRO A 15 -5.17 -16.06 -2.99
C PRO A 15 -5.13 -14.67 -3.62
N ASN A 16 -4.38 -14.51 -4.72
CA ASN A 16 -4.37 -13.28 -5.50
C ASN A 16 -5.72 -12.99 -6.17
N CYS A 17 -6.36 -14.01 -6.77
CA CYS A 17 -7.65 -13.85 -7.44
C CYS A 17 -8.74 -13.45 -6.44
N SER A 18 -8.81 -14.15 -5.29
CA SER A 18 -9.77 -13.83 -4.22
C SER A 18 -9.52 -12.43 -3.63
N SER A 19 -8.27 -12.11 -3.28
CA SER A 19 -7.92 -10.79 -2.74
C SER A 19 -8.22 -9.66 -3.70
N CYS A 20 -7.94 -9.83 -5.01
CA CYS A 20 -8.29 -8.83 -6.01
C CYS A 20 -9.81 -8.61 -6.08
N LYS A 21 -10.60 -9.69 -6.20
CA LYS A 21 -12.07 -9.59 -6.26
C LYS A 21 -12.66 -8.93 -5.03
N ILE A 22 -12.18 -9.28 -3.84
CA ILE A 22 -12.65 -8.69 -2.59
C ILE A 22 -12.23 -7.21 -2.52
N ALA A 23 -11.01 -6.86 -2.91
CA ALA A 23 -10.56 -5.48 -2.96
C ALA A 23 -11.39 -4.64 -3.93
N ASP A 24 -11.70 -5.16 -5.13
CA ASP A 24 -12.55 -4.49 -6.12
C ASP A 24 -13.95 -4.20 -5.58
N VAL A 25 -14.50 -5.12 -4.76
CA VAL A 25 -15.80 -4.90 -4.10
C VAL A 25 -15.70 -3.88 -2.96
N ILE A 26 -14.62 -3.91 -2.17
CA ILE A 26 -14.43 -3.00 -1.02
C ILE A 26 -14.06 -1.57 -1.48
N PHE A 27 -13.39 -1.44 -2.61
CA PHE A 27 -12.80 -0.19 -3.07
C PHE A 27 -13.81 0.98 -3.18
N PRO A 28 -14.99 0.82 -3.78
CA PRO A 28 -16.00 1.88 -3.78
C PRO A 28 -16.45 2.30 -2.37
N PHE A 29 -16.48 1.37 -1.40
CA PHE A 29 -16.90 1.71 -0.04
C PHE A 29 -15.87 2.60 0.67
N ILE A 30 -14.57 2.30 0.53
CA ILE A 30 -13.53 3.11 1.20
C ILE A 30 -13.45 4.53 0.64
N LEU A 31 -13.70 4.72 -0.66
CA LEU A 31 -13.78 6.05 -1.27
C LEU A 31 -14.92 6.90 -0.68
N ASN A 32 -16.00 6.26 -0.24
CA ASN A 32 -17.17 6.92 0.32
C ASN A 32 -17.14 7.10 1.85
N ILE A 33 -16.07 6.67 2.54
CA ILE A 33 -15.91 6.95 3.97
C ILE A 33 -15.41 8.38 4.12
N PRO A 34 -16.17 9.31 4.73
CA PRO A 34 -15.81 10.73 4.74
C PRO A 34 -14.70 11.04 5.76
N LEU A 35 -14.71 10.38 6.93
CA LEU A 35 -13.76 10.66 8.00
C LEU A 35 -12.46 9.88 7.82
N ARG A 36 -11.35 10.62 7.86
CA ARG A 36 -9.99 10.05 7.84
C ARG A 36 -9.78 8.98 8.91
N SER A 37 -10.19 9.24 10.15
CA SER A 37 -10.03 8.29 11.26
C SER A 37 -10.77 6.97 11.02
N GLN A 38 -11.91 7.00 10.33
CA GLN A 38 -12.66 5.80 9.97
C GLN A 38 -11.95 5.01 8.86
N ARG A 39 -11.40 5.69 7.84
CA ARG A 39 -10.59 5.04 6.81
C ARG A 39 -9.33 4.40 7.39
N GLU A 40 -8.64 5.13 8.27
CA GLU A 40 -7.47 4.61 8.99
C GLU A 40 -7.83 3.40 9.86
N ALA A 41 -8.89 3.48 10.66
CA ALA A 41 -9.34 2.35 11.47
C ALA A 41 -9.71 1.13 10.60
N PHE A 42 -10.39 1.36 9.48
CA PHE A 42 -10.77 0.30 8.54
C PHE A 42 -9.53 -0.42 7.97
N LEU A 43 -8.53 0.33 7.49
CA LEU A 43 -7.29 -0.25 6.95
C LEU A 43 -6.43 -0.92 8.04
N ASN A 44 -6.33 -0.32 9.22
CA ASN A 44 -5.53 -0.85 10.32
C ASN A 44 -6.11 -2.14 10.91
N THR A 45 -7.44 -2.34 10.81
CA THR A 45 -8.12 -3.54 11.32
C THR A 45 -8.18 -4.70 10.30
N MET A 46 -7.67 -4.52 9.08
CA MET A 46 -7.58 -5.62 8.11
C MET A 46 -6.51 -6.62 8.51
N GLU A 47 -6.95 -7.85 8.81
CA GLU A 47 -6.08 -8.96 9.20
C GLU A 47 -5.26 -9.50 8.02
N SER A 48 -5.86 -9.55 6.82
CA SER A 48 -5.16 -10.04 5.62
C SER A 48 -4.25 -8.97 5.03
N HIS A 49 -2.93 -9.17 5.16
CA HIS A 49 -1.93 -8.29 4.55
C HIS A 49 -2.03 -8.26 3.02
N LEU A 50 -2.36 -9.39 2.38
CA LEU A 50 -2.55 -9.43 0.93
C LEU A 50 -3.76 -8.60 0.50
N LEU A 51 -4.90 -8.73 1.19
CA LEU A 51 -6.08 -7.92 0.90
C LEU A 51 -5.81 -6.44 1.13
N ARG A 52 -5.15 -6.10 2.26
CA ARG A 52 -4.77 -4.72 2.57
C ARG A 52 -3.85 -4.14 1.50
N CYS A 53 -2.86 -4.90 1.02
CA CYS A 53 -2.05 -4.53 -0.14
C CYS A 53 -2.89 -4.26 -1.38
N LYS A 54 -3.82 -5.15 -1.73
CA LYS A 54 -4.66 -5.01 -2.94
C LYS A 54 -5.56 -3.79 -2.87
N LEU A 55 -6.14 -3.51 -1.71
CA LEU A 55 -6.96 -2.32 -1.55
C LEU A 55 -6.14 -1.03 -1.61
N LEU A 56 -4.98 -0.99 -0.94
CA LEU A 56 -4.07 0.16 -1.00
C LEU A 56 -3.52 0.36 -2.42
N GLU A 57 -3.21 -0.72 -3.14
CA GLU A 57 -2.81 -0.68 -4.55
C GLU A 57 -3.88 -0.02 -5.42
N LEU A 58 -5.15 -0.35 -5.23
CA LEU A 58 -6.27 0.29 -5.94
C LEU A 58 -6.40 1.77 -5.59
N LEU A 59 -6.26 2.15 -4.31
CA LEU A 59 -6.28 3.55 -3.87
C LEU A 59 -5.17 4.36 -4.55
N PHE A 60 -3.92 3.87 -4.52
CA PHE A 60 -2.81 4.56 -5.17
C PHE A 60 -2.99 4.61 -6.69
N GLN A 61 -3.45 3.53 -7.32
CA GLN A 61 -3.71 3.50 -8.76
C GLN A 61 -4.78 4.52 -9.18
N HIS A 62 -5.86 4.64 -8.40
CA HIS A 62 -6.93 5.61 -8.65
C HIS A 62 -6.44 7.06 -8.55
N SER A 63 -5.40 7.29 -7.75
CA SER A 63 -4.84 8.62 -7.47
C SER A 63 -3.61 8.94 -8.33
N CYS A 64 -3.28 8.05 -9.26
CA CYS A 64 -2.10 8.12 -10.10
C CYS A 64 -2.48 8.70 -11.46
N ASP A 65 -1.86 9.82 -11.83
CA ASP A 65 -2.15 10.51 -13.09
C ASP A 65 -1.72 9.69 -14.31
N VAL A 66 -0.71 8.83 -14.13
CA VAL A 66 -0.20 7.90 -15.14
C VAL A 66 -0.42 6.47 -14.66
N PRO A 67 -1.43 5.75 -15.17
CA PRO A 67 -1.69 4.39 -14.75
C PRO A 67 -0.52 3.45 -15.09
N THR A 68 -0.17 2.56 -14.17
CA THR A 68 0.82 1.50 -14.40
C THR A 68 0.16 0.12 -14.48
N THR A 69 0.72 -0.76 -15.32
CA THR A 69 0.32 -2.17 -15.45
C THR A 69 1.26 -3.10 -14.67
N LEU A 70 2.21 -2.55 -13.90
CA LEU A 70 3.11 -3.36 -13.08
C LEU A 70 2.30 -4.25 -12.11
N PRO A 71 2.76 -5.47 -11.83
CA PRO A 71 2.19 -6.26 -10.74
C PRO A 71 2.54 -5.63 -9.38
N LEU A 72 1.80 -6.00 -8.35
CA LEU A 72 2.10 -5.62 -6.96
C LEU A 72 3.54 -6.04 -6.60
N SER A 73 4.43 -5.05 -6.54
CA SER A 73 5.89 -5.17 -6.41
C SER A 73 6.47 -3.90 -5.80
N LEU A 74 7.73 -3.95 -5.36
CA LEU A 74 8.45 -2.77 -4.90
C LEU A 74 8.54 -1.72 -6.02
N ALA A 75 8.77 -2.11 -7.27
CA ALA A 75 8.82 -1.19 -8.41
C ALA A 75 7.52 -0.41 -8.55
N LYS A 76 6.37 -1.09 -8.38
CA LYS A 76 5.06 -0.45 -8.43
C LYS A 76 4.86 0.52 -7.26
N ILE A 77 5.29 0.16 -6.06
CA ILE A 77 5.17 1.05 -4.89
C ILE A 77 6.03 2.32 -5.08
N LEU A 78 7.26 2.18 -5.57
CA LEU A 78 8.12 3.31 -5.93
C LEU A 78 7.56 4.13 -7.09
N TYR A 79 6.87 3.47 -8.04
CA TYR A 79 6.18 4.15 -9.12
C TYR A 79 5.06 5.04 -8.59
N PHE A 80 4.25 4.55 -7.64
CA PHE A 80 3.23 5.36 -6.98
C PHE A 80 3.84 6.54 -6.24
N LEU A 81 4.93 6.34 -5.50
CA LEU A 81 5.67 7.44 -4.89
C LEU A 81 5.94 8.57 -5.89
N SER A 82 6.40 8.26 -7.11
CA SER A 82 6.69 9.25 -8.16
C SER A 82 5.44 9.89 -8.81
N HIS A 83 4.32 9.19 -8.94
CA HIS A 83 3.23 9.57 -9.85
C HIS A 83 1.85 9.74 -9.18
N SER A 84 1.68 9.33 -7.93
CA SER A 84 0.44 9.57 -7.19
C SER A 84 0.46 10.95 -6.55
N SER A 85 -0.67 11.65 -6.68
CA SER A 85 -0.95 12.87 -5.94
C SER A 85 -1.89 12.57 -4.76
N VAL A 86 -2.51 13.61 -4.19
CA VAL A 86 -3.43 13.48 -3.05
C VAL A 86 -4.55 12.48 -3.33
N LEU A 87 -4.67 11.45 -2.49
CA LEU A 87 -5.42 10.23 -2.80
C LEU A 87 -6.94 10.35 -2.90
N LEU A 88 -7.54 11.28 -2.17
CA LEU A 88 -9.00 11.32 -1.99
C LEU A 88 -9.53 12.73 -2.21
N GLN A 89 -10.72 12.81 -2.81
CA GLN A 89 -11.50 14.04 -2.82
C GLN A 89 -12.11 14.18 -1.42
N TYR A 90 -11.69 15.22 -0.69
CA TYR A 90 -12.27 15.56 0.60
C TYR A 90 -13.44 16.50 0.36
N GLU A 91 -14.61 16.19 0.92
CA GLU A 91 -15.76 17.10 0.93
C GLU A 91 -15.50 18.35 1.80
N ASP A 92 -14.44 18.32 2.63
CA ASP A 92 -14.11 19.34 3.63
C ASP A 92 -12.89 20.19 3.21
N GLU A 93 -12.73 21.37 3.83
CA GLU A 93 -11.56 22.26 3.75
C GLU A 93 -10.31 21.68 4.43
N THR A 94 -10.11 20.35 4.33
CA THR A 94 -8.96 19.64 4.87
C THR A 94 -7.68 20.22 4.28
N ALA A 95 -6.80 20.72 5.15
CA ALA A 95 -5.57 21.37 4.75
C ALA A 95 -4.70 20.43 3.90
N ILE A 96 -4.04 20.95 2.87
CA ILE A 96 -3.25 20.16 1.90
C ILE A 96 -2.27 19.22 2.61
N TRP A 97 -1.60 19.69 3.67
CA TRP A 97 -0.65 18.88 4.45
C TRP A 97 -1.29 17.66 5.12
N GLN A 98 -2.56 17.73 5.56
CA GLN A 98 -3.26 16.59 6.16
C GLN A 98 -3.53 15.50 5.14
N ARG A 99 -3.71 15.88 3.87
CA ARG A 99 -3.92 14.94 2.76
C ARG A 99 -2.62 14.22 2.41
N TRP A 100 -1.50 14.94 2.41
CA TRP A 100 -0.16 14.33 2.30
C TRP A 100 0.16 13.42 3.49
N ASP A 101 -0.21 13.83 4.70
CA ASP A 101 -0.01 13.02 5.90
C ASP A 101 -0.80 11.69 5.85
N GLU A 102 -2.03 11.73 5.32
CA GLU A 102 -2.84 10.53 5.06
C GLU A 102 -2.24 9.66 3.94
N MET A 103 -1.78 10.27 2.84
CA MET A 103 -1.05 9.55 1.78
C MET A 103 0.17 8.80 2.32
N LEU A 104 1.00 9.46 3.13
CA LEU A 104 2.17 8.85 3.74
C LEU A 104 1.77 7.68 4.66
N GLN A 105 0.67 7.82 5.40
CA GLN A 105 0.14 6.73 6.23
C GLN A 105 -0.22 5.50 5.38
N TYR A 106 -0.88 5.71 4.24
CA TYR A 106 -1.25 4.63 3.32
C TYR A 106 -0.03 4.00 2.66
N LEU A 107 0.98 4.79 2.33
CA LEU A 107 2.24 4.29 1.79
C LEU A 107 2.96 3.40 2.80
N SER A 108 3.08 3.83 4.06
CA SER A 108 3.68 3.04 5.12
C SER A 108 2.93 1.73 5.35
N LEU A 109 1.60 1.78 5.35
CA LEU A 109 0.77 0.58 5.43
C LEU A 109 0.97 -0.35 4.24
N LEU A 110 1.12 0.19 3.02
CA LEU A 110 1.34 -0.58 1.81
C LEU A 110 2.70 -1.28 1.86
N LEU A 111 3.77 -0.56 2.21
CA LEU A 111 5.12 -1.12 2.35
C LEU A 111 5.18 -2.23 3.41
N MET A 112 4.62 -1.98 4.59
CA MET A 112 4.59 -2.98 5.67
C MET A 112 3.79 -4.22 5.28
N SER A 113 2.62 -4.02 4.65
CA SER A 113 1.80 -5.16 4.18
C SER A 113 2.50 -5.93 3.06
N TYR A 114 3.19 -5.22 2.17
CA TYR A 114 3.92 -5.81 1.06
C TYR A 114 5.06 -6.71 1.56
N GLN A 115 5.80 -6.21 2.55
CA GLN A 115 6.85 -6.96 3.22
C GLN A 115 6.28 -8.26 3.82
N ASN A 116 5.14 -8.21 4.53
CA ASN A 116 4.52 -9.41 5.08
C ASN A 116 4.01 -10.36 3.99
N VAL A 117 3.46 -9.84 2.89
CA VAL A 117 3.06 -10.66 1.73
C VAL A 117 4.23 -11.44 1.15
N VAL A 118 5.41 -10.83 1.08
CA VAL A 118 6.64 -11.47 0.62
C VAL A 118 7.14 -12.48 1.65
N LEU A 119 7.32 -12.06 2.91
CA LEU A 119 7.90 -12.88 3.98
C LEU A 119 7.06 -14.13 4.30
N GLU A 120 5.74 -14.01 4.29
CA GLU A 120 4.81 -15.08 4.66
C GLU A 120 4.29 -15.87 3.45
N HIS A 121 4.86 -15.66 2.26
CA HIS A 121 4.47 -16.34 1.01
C HIS A 121 2.97 -16.23 0.71
N LEU A 122 2.33 -15.09 1.03
CA LEU A 122 0.87 -14.94 0.98
C LEU A 122 0.28 -15.00 -0.45
N ARG A 123 1.13 -14.93 -1.47
CA ARG A 123 0.74 -15.09 -2.88
C ARG A 123 0.53 -16.56 -3.27
N SER A 124 1.13 -17.49 -2.52
CA SER A 124 1.03 -18.93 -2.74
C SER A 124 -0.26 -19.46 -2.14
N SER A 125 -0.83 -20.51 -2.73
CA SER A 125 -2.01 -21.19 -2.16
C SER A 125 -1.70 -21.70 -0.75
N LEU A 126 -2.74 -21.92 0.08
CA LEU A 126 -2.54 -22.41 1.45
C LEU A 126 -1.64 -23.65 1.54
N ASN A 127 -1.87 -24.62 0.66
CA ASN A 127 -1.12 -25.87 0.65
C ASN A 127 0.34 -25.62 0.28
N ASP A 128 0.59 -24.88 -0.80
CA ASP A 128 1.97 -24.54 -1.24
C ASP A 128 2.69 -23.69 -0.19
N ARG A 129 1.97 -22.76 0.46
CA ARG A 129 2.49 -21.91 1.53
C ARG A 129 2.92 -22.73 2.73
N MET A 130 2.13 -23.72 3.15
CA MET A 130 2.50 -24.63 4.24
C MET A 130 3.81 -25.36 3.94
N ASP A 131 3.95 -25.88 2.72
CA ASP A 131 5.18 -26.57 2.30
C ASP A 131 6.39 -25.62 2.31
N LEU A 132 6.25 -24.39 1.79
CA LEU A 132 7.31 -23.38 1.80
C LEU A 132 7.74 -23.01 3.22
N ILE A 133 6.80 -22.90 4.16
CA ILE A 133 7.08 -22.60 5.56
C ILE A 133 7.81 -23.78 6.23
N ILE A 134 7.34 -25.01 6.03
CA ILE A 134 7.98 -26.23 6.56
C ILE A 134 9.42 -26.35 6.05
N GLN A 135 9.63 -26.05 4.77
CA GLN A 135 10.93 -26.09 4.12
C GLN A 135 11.83 -24.88 4.45
N LYS A 136 11.33 -23.89 5.20
CA LYS A 136 12.01 -22.61 5.46
C LYS A 136 12.52 -21.95 4.17
N ALA A 137 11.70 -22.05 3.11
CA ALA A 137 12.05 -21.50 1.81
C ALA A 137 12.23 -19.99 1.91
N LYS A 138 13.27 -19.47 1.27
CA LYS A 138 13.47 -18.02 1.14
C LYS A 138 12.27 -17.42 0.38
N PRO A 139 11.79 -16.23 0.78
CA PRO A 139 10.79 -15.50 0.03
C PRO A 139 11.18 -15.36 -1.44
N LYS A 140 10.25 -15.68 -2.34
CA LYS A 140 10.44 -15.45 -3.78
C LYS A 140 10.12 -14.00 -4.09
N LEU A 141 11.16 -13.23 -4.38
CA LEU A 141 11.05 -11.90 -4.97
C LEU A 141 10.66 -12.02 -6.44
N GLN A 142 9.86 -11.08 -6.93
CA GLN A 142 9.59 -10.93 -8.36
C GLN A 142 10.74 -10.15 -9.01
N ASP A 143 10.90 -10.25 -10.33
CA ASP A 143 11.93 -9.47 -11.04
C ASP A 143 11.76 -7.96 -10.80
N SER A 144 10.51 -7.50 -10.69
CA SER A 144 10.15 -6.11 -10.35
C SER A 144 10.42 -5.72 -8.89
N ASP A 145 10.94 -6.64 -8.07
CA ASP A 145 11.41 -6.34 -6.71
C ASP A 145 12.93 -6.16 -6.65
N ASP A 146 13.67 -6.53 -7.70
CA ASP A 146 15.12 -6.35 -7.77
C ASP A 146 15.44 -4.89 -8.12
N ILE A 147 15.52 -4.06 -7.08
CA ILE A 147 15.74 -2.62 -7.19
C ILE A 147 16.92 -2.24 -6.30
N SER A 148 17.84 -1.47 -6.85
CA SER A 148 19.01 -1.05 -6.09
C SER A 148 18.61 -0.08 -4.98
N HIS A 149 19.34 -0.12 -3.87
CA HIS A 149 19.17 0.86 -2.78
C HIS A 149 19.30 2.30 -3.29
N LEU A 150 20.19 2.53 -4.26
CA LEU A 150 20.36 3.85 -4.87
C LEU A 150 19.09 4.31 -5.59
N ASP A 151 18.44 3.44 -6.36
CA ASP A 151 17.20 3.77 -7.07
C ASP A 151 16.07 4.07 -6.09
N VAL A 152 15.96 3.30 -5.01
CA VAL A 152 15.00 3.56 -3.91
C VAL A 152 15.25 4.95 -3.32
N GLN A 153 16.49 5.26 -2.97
CA GLN A 153 16.86 6.54 -2.37
C GLN A 153 16.58 7.72 -3.31
N LEU A 154 16.91 7.59 -4.59
CA LEU A 154 16.62 8.62 -5.59
C LEU A 154 15.12 8.88 -5.73
N LYS A 155 14.29 7.82 -5.69
CA LYS A 155 12.83 7.94 -5.75
C LYS A 155 12.24 8.60 -4.51
N ILE A 156 12.78 8.31 -3.33
CA ILE A 156 12.37 8.96 -2.08
C ILE A 156 12.75 10.44 -2.07
N GLU A 157 13.97 10.79 -2.48
CA GLU A 157 14.41 12.19 -2.51
C GLU A 157 13.64 13.02 -3.56
N ASP A 158 13.32 12.45 -4.73
CA ASP A 158 12.43 13.08 -5.71
C ASP A 158 11.03 13.35 -5.13
N PHE A 159 10.48 12.36 -4.42
CA PHE A 159 9.20 12.50 -3.73
C PHE A 159 9.22 13.59 -2.65
N ILE A 160 10.26 13.64 -1.82
CA ILE A 160 10.45 14.70 -0.82
C ILE A 160 10.57 16.07 -1.51
N GLY A 161 11.24 16.15 -2.66
CA GLY A 161 11.34 17.35 -3.48
C GLY A 161 9.98 17.88 -3.94
N ARG A 162 9.11 17.00 -4.46
CA ARG A 162 7.74 17.37 -4.85
C ARG A 162 6.87 17.77 -3.66
N MET A 163 6.98 17.04 -2.55
CA MET A 163 6.30 17.43 -1.30
C MET A 163 6.71 18.83 -0.85
N ARG A 164 7.99 19.16 -0.95
CA ARG A 164 8.53 20.49 -0.60
C ARG A 164 7.93 21.58 -1.47
N GLN A 165 7.74 21.32 -2.76
CA GLN A 165 7.08 22.26 -3.67
C GLN A 165 5.59 22.43 -3.34
N ALA A 166 4.91 21.36 -2.96
CA ALA A 166 3.47 21.39 -2.67
C ALA A 166 3.12 21.99 -1.28
N LEU A 167 3.94 21.74 -0.26
CA LEU A 167 3.67 22.14 1.13
C LEU A 167 4.49 23.36 1.59
N GLY A 168 5.55 23.70 0.86
CA GLY A 168 6.54 24.65 1.34
C GLY A 168 7.42 24.09 2.46
N GLN A 169 8.12 25.00 3.15
CA GLN A 169 8.91 24.71 4.35
C GLN A 169 8.58 25.72 5.45
N PRO A 170 8.68 25.33 6.73
CA PRO A 170 8.99 23.98 7.24
C PRO A 170 7.81 23.00 7.08
N PHE A 171 8.10 21.69 7.04
CA PHE A 171 7.04 20.68 7.09
C PHE A 171 6.40 20.60 8.48
N PRO A 172 5.09 20.32 8.57
CA PRO A 172 4.47 19.93 9.84
C PRO A 172 5.16 18.72 10.45
N TRP A 173 5.22 18.66 11.78
CA TRP A 173 6.00 17.64 12.49
C TRP A 173 5.55 16.21 12.15
N GLN A 174 4.25 15.99 11.95
CA GLN A 174 3.64 14.71 11.58
C GLN A 174 4.18 14.17 10.25
N ILE A 175 4.45 15.07 9.30
CA ILE A 175 5.06 14.75 8.02
C ILE A 175 6.53 14.36 8.22
N VAL A 176 7.26 15.12 9.04
CA VAL A 176 8.69 14.89 9.29
C VAL A 176 8.92 13.49 9.88
N GLU A 177 8.13 13.07 10.86
CA GLU A 177 8.23 11.71 11.42
C GLU A 177 8.08 10.63 10.35
N LYS A 178 7.04 10.72 9.52
CA LYS A 178 6.76 9.72 8.49
C LYS A 178 7.83 9.71 7.40
N LEU A 179 8.38 10.88 7.03
CA LEU A 179 9.49 10.95 6.08
C LEU A 179 10.77 10.33 6.62
N CYS A 180 11.05 10.47 7.92
CA CYS A 180 12.19 9.80 8.56
C CYS A 180 12.06 8.27 8.52
N MET A 181 10.85 7.74 8.55
CA MET A 181 10.60 6.28 8.46
C MET A 181 10.73 5.73 7.04
N LEU A 182 10.69 6.59 6.01
CA LEU A 182 10.87 6.19 4.61
C LEU A 182 12.34 6.16 4.18
N ARG A 183 13.23 6.84 4.92
CA ARG A 183 14.67 6.89 4.67
C ARG A 183 15.40 5.76 5.38
#